data_AF-A0A2S0MQF0-F1
#
_entry.id   AF-A0A2S0MQF0-F1
#
_cell.length_a   1.000
_cell.length_b   1.000
_cell.length_c   1.000
_cell.angle_alpha   90.00
_cell.angle_beta   90.00
_cell.angle_gamma   90.00
#
_symmetry.space_group_name_H-M   'P 1'
#
loop_
_entity.id
_entity.type
_entity.pdbx_description
1 polymer ?
#
loop_
_entity_poly.entity_id
_entity_poly.type
_entity_poly.pdbx_seq_one_letter_code
_entity_poly.pdbx_strand_id
1 'polypeptide(L)'
;MTIGIAAYGPDAGQAVRRGMLAAEILGRGAIGGFAVFSVLDGRGRHRQVCCQDGGVASLALDAGFLAARCAAVISSGPNRPEPLGQFLSGAAGIGLVSGHRLPNRVSAAGDPVNRDALARMAAGLPAAEAVAAVARENPEQDFGLVAVSASGGIGLANTERVAGRADLGADLRRGDGFGHALLFNSIHAIPGLPLAGMIGDIIGAALAGTAPAHRIGQLAGPAAIETGNEDRIELGPGDRVLFVVSADPAVTEDGARNTVIYSRCPVWRGGRRLGHAISEVSAPVRGGRILPDPAMQNRFVIAPD
;
A
#
# COMPACT_ATOMS: atom_id res chain seq x y z
N MET A 1 1.16 3.51 15.40
CA MET A 1 1.87 2.65 14.44
C MET A 1 0.96 2.40 13.28
N THR A 2 1.29 2.85 12.08
CA THR A 2 0.32 2.91 10.98
C THR A 2 1.09 3.32 9.72
N ILE A 3 0.48 3.09 8.57
CA ILE A 3 0.82 3.72 7.30
C ILE A 3 -0.35 4.57 6.83
N GLY A 4 -0.06 5.74 6.29
CA GLY A 4 -1.00 6.57 5.55
C GLY A 4 -0.51 6.76 4.12
N ILE A 5 -1.39 6.56 3.14
CA ILE A 5 -1.11 6.81 1.72
C ILE A 5 -2.23 7.67 1.16
N ALA A 6 -1.89 8.68 0.37
CA ALA A 6 -2.84 9.47 -0.40
C ALA A 6 -2.33 9.69 -1.82
N ALA A 7 -3.22 9.73 -2.80
CA ALA A 7 -2.87 9.99 -4.18
C ALA A 7 -3.98 10.69 -4.97
N TYR A 8 -3.58 11.43 -5.98
CA TYR A 8 -4.46 11.90 -7.05
C TYR A 8 -3.88 11.55 -8.42
N GLY A 9 -4.75 11.43 -9.42
CA GLY A 9 -4.39 11.08 -10.80
C GLY A 9 -5.36 10.06 -11.40
N PRO A 10 -5.10 9.59 -12.63
CA PRO A 10 -5.85 8.47 -13.20
C PRO A 10 -5.78 7.23 -12.28
N ASP A 11 -6.93 6.59 -12.02
CA ASP A 11 -7.05 5.37 -11.22
C ASP A 11 -6.30 5.42 -9.87
N ALA A 12 -6.31 6.58 -9.20
CA ALA A 12 -5.64 6.78 -7.92
C ALA A 12 -6.09 5.77 -6.86
N GLY A 13 -7.36 5.35 -6.88
CA GLY A 13 -7.85 4.26 -6.03
C GLY A 13 -7.07 2.95 -6.22
N GLN A 14 -6.88 2.53 -7.47
CA GLN A 14 -6.09 1.35 -7.80
C GLN A 14 -4.61 1.51 -7.41
N ALA A 15 -4.04 2.71 -7.60
CA ALA A 15 -2.66 3.02 -7.23
C ALA A 15 -2.44 2.93 -5.71
N VAL A 16 -3.31 3.57 -4.91
CA VAL A 16 -3.27 3.52 -3.44
C VAL A 16 -3.44 2.09 -2.95
N ARG A 17 -4.38 1.32 -3.52
CA ARG A 17 -4.56 -0.09 -3.18
C ARG A 17 -3.30 -0.91 -3.46
N ARG A 18 -2.65 -0.71 -4.60
CA ARG A 18 -1.39 -1.41 -4.95
C ARG A 18 -0.24 -1.06 -4.01
N GLY A 19 -0.08 0.23 -3.68
CA GLY A 19 0.93 0.65 -2.71
C GLY A 19 0.70 0.04 -1.33
N MET A 20 -0.55 0.00 -0.88
CA MET A 20 -0.92 -0.61 0.39
C MET A 20 -0.67 -2.13 0.39
N LEU A 21 -1.05 -2.84 -0.68
CA LEU A 21 -0.72 -4.26 -0.83
C LEU A 21 0.80 -4.52 -0.81
N ALA A 22 1.59 -3.66 -1.46
CA ALA A 22 3.04 -3.78 -1.42
C ALA A 22 3.60 -3.65 0.00
N ALA A 23 3.06 -2.70 0.78
CA ALA A 23 3.42 -2.52 2.18
C ALA A 23 3.04 -3.74 3.05
N GLU A 24 1.91 -4.39 2.79
CA GLU A 24 1.50 -5.62 3.49
C GLU A 24 2.39 -6.82 3.13
N ILE A 25 2.83 -6.92 1.86
CA ILE A 25 3.69 -8.01 1.37
C ILE A 25 5.12 -7.88 1.93
N LEU A 26 5.70 -6.68 1.82
CA LEU A 26 7.10 -6.40 2.16
C LEU A 26 7.30 -6.04 3.63
N GLY A 27 6.27 -5.46 4.25
CA GLY A 27 6.32 -4.96 5.62
C GLY A 27 6.17 -6.06 6.65
N ARG A 28 6.79 -5.84 7.81
CA ARG A 28 6.62 -6.59 9.06
C ARG A 28 6.39 -5.60 10.19
N GLY A 29 5.77 -6.07 11.27
CA GLY A 29 5.39 -5.21 12.40
C GLY A 29 3.94 -4.78 12.30
N ALA A 30 3.67 -3.48 12.44
CA ALA A 30 2.30 -2.97 12.60
C ALA A 30 1.58 -2.75 11.26
N ILE A 31 1.33 -3.81 10.51
CA ILE A 31 0.69 -3.78 9.17
C ILE A 31 -0.26 -4.98 8.97
N GLY A 32 -1.26 -4.84 8.08
CA GLY A 32 -2.15 -5.93 7.66
C GLY A 32 -3.39 -6.19 8.53
N GLY A 33 -3.66 -5.36 9.54
CA GLY A 33 -4.86 -5.42 10.38
C GLY A 33 -5.93 -4.44 9.91
N PHE A 34 -6.28 -3.43 10.72
CA PHE A 34 -7.32 -2.48 10.34
C PHE A 34 -6.95 -1.71 9.06
N ALA A 35 -7.95 -1.35 8.27
CA ALA A 35 -7.80 -0.43 7.15
C ALA A 35 -9.03 0.47 6.99
N VAL A 36 -8.80 1.73 6.62
CA VAL A 36 -9.83 2.67 6.19
C VAL A 36 -9.43 3.22 4.84
N PHE A 37 -10.27 3.01 3.83
CA PHE A 37 -10.03 3.44 2.47
C PHE A 37 -11.10 4.44 2.07
N SER A 38 -10.71 5.61 1.58
CA SER A 38 -11.61 6.66 1.14
C SER A 38 -11.28 7.14 -0.25
N VAL A 39 -12.31 7.54 -0.98
CA VAL A 39 -12.19 8.17 -2.30
C VAL A 39 -13.10 9.37 -2.40
N LEU A 40 -12.77 10.26 -3.32
CA LEU A 40 -13.75 11.16 -3.93
C LEU A 40 -14.22 10.51 -5.24
N ASP A 41 -15.51 10.19 -5.34
CA ASP A 41 -16.08 9.55 -6.53
C ASP A 41 -16.09 10.50 -7.75
N GLY A 42 -16.55 10.02 -8.91
CA GLY A 42 -16.61 10.83 -10.14
C GLY A 42 -17.51 12.08 -10.05
N ARG A 43 -18.33 12.21 -8.99
CA ARG A 43 -19.14 13.40 -8.67
C ARG A 43 -18.53 14.23 -7.54
N GLY A 44 -17.30 13.92 -7.12
CA GLY A 44 -16.60 14.56 -6.01
C GLY A 44 -17.15 14.20 -4.63
N ARG A 45 -18.03 13.19 -4.51
CA ARG A 45 -18.61 12.78 -3.23
C ARG A 45 -17.65 11.87 -2.47
N HIS A 46 -17.55 12.06 -1.17
CA HIS A 46 -16.76 11.19 -0.30
C HIS A 46 -17.44 9.83 -0.13
N ARG A 47 -16.70 8.76 -0.40
CA ARG A 47 -17.07 7.37 -0.08
C ARG A 47 -15.98 6.75 0.77
N GLN A 48 -16.36 5.91 1.73
CA GLN A 48 -15.43 5.25 2.65
C GLN A 48 -15.85 3.81 2.90
N VAL A 49 -14.86 2.92 2.98
CA VAL A 49 -15.01 1.54 3.47
C VAL A 49 -13.91 1.26 4.49
N CYS A 50 -14.19 0.36 5.44
CA CYS A 50 -13.22 0.01 6.48
C CYS A 50 -13.37 -1.43 6.96
N CYS A 51 -12.32 -1.95 7.59
CA CYS A 51 -12.28 -3.24 8.26
C CYS A 51 -11.38 -3.15 9.50
N GLN A 52 -11.64 -3.99 10.50
CA GLN A 52 -10.75 -4.15 11.66
C GLN A 52 -9.57 -5.09 11.38
N ASP A 53 -9.75 -6.03 10.45
CA ASP A 53 -8.81 -7.11 10.19
C ASP A 53 -8.69 -7.42 8.69
N GLY A 54 -7.54 -7.96 8.28
CA GLY A 54 -7.22 -8.39 6.92
C GLY A 54 -6.71 -7.28 5.98
N GLY A 55 -6.48 -6.07 6.48
CA GLY A 55 -5.85 -4.98 5.76
C GLY A 55 -6.66 -4.49 4.56
N VAL A 56 -5.97 -3.93 3.57
CA VAL A 56 -6.62 -3.48 2.32
C VAL A 56 -7.14 -4.66 1.49
N ALA A 57 -6.61 -5.86 1.71
CA ALA A 57 -7.00 -7.07 0.98
C ALA A 57 -8.41 -7.56 1.36
N SER A 58 -8.90 -7.26 2.57
CA SER A 58 -10.25 -7.63 3.02
C SER A 58 -11.32 -6.61 2.64
N LEU A 59 -10.95 -5.43 2.13
CA LEU A 59 -11.89 -4.39 1.74
C LEU A 59 -12.62 -4.72 0.43
N ALA A 60 -13.95 -4.60 0.44
CA ALA A 60 -14.79 -4.67 -0.74
C ALA A 60 -14.72 -3.37 -1.56
N LEU A 61 -13.70 -3.25 -2.39
CA LEU A 61 -13.48 -2.09 -3.27
C LEU A 61 -14.09 -2.34 -4.66
N ASP A 62 -15.21 -1.70 -4.94
CA ASP A 62 -15.84 -1.74 -6.27
C ASP A 62 -15.04 -0.96 -7.33
N ALA A 63 -15.44 -1.10 -8.60
CA ALA A 63 -14.80 -0.40 -9.71
C ALA A 63 -14.78 1.13 -9.54
N GLY A 64 -15.78 1.70 -8.87
CA GLY A 64 -15.85 3.14 -8.59
C GLY A 64 -14.83 3.60 -7.55
N PHE A 65 -14.49 2.76 -6.58
CA PHE A 65 -13.35 3.01 -5.69
C PHE A 65 -12.04 2.94 -6.45
N LEU A 66 -11.84 1.90 -7.27
CA LEU A 66 -10.57 1.66 -7.97
C LEU A 66 -10.26 2.73 -9.04
N ALA A 67 -11.29 3.18 -9.78
CA ALA A 67 -11.15 4.20 -10.81
C ALA A 67 -11.17 5.65 -10.28
N ALA A 68 -11.32 5.84 -8.96
CA ALA A 68 -11.40 7.18 -8.38
C ALA A 68 -10.10 7.96 -8.60
N ARG A 69 -10.24 9.26 -8.91
CA ARG A 69 -9.09 10.16 -9.18
C ARG A 69 -8.42 10.72 -7.93
N CYS A 70 -9.04 10.54 -6.77
CA CYS A 70 -8.53 11.00 -5.49
C CYS A 70 -8.85 9.92 -4.45
N ALA A 71 -7.81 9.37 -3.84
CA ALA A 71 -7.92 8.25 -2.92
C ALA A 71 -6.93 8.39 -1.77
N ALA A 72 -7.31 7.85 -0.61
CA ALA A 72 -6.44 7.75 0.55
C ALA A 72 -6.75 6.48 1.34
N VAL A 73 -5.75 5.97 2.04
CA VAL A 73 -5.88 4.84 2.96
C VAL A 73 -5.08 5.09 4.23
N ILE A 74 -5.55 4.55 5.34
CA ILE A 74 -4.75 4.31 6.55
C ILE A 74 -4.88 2.84 6.94
N SER A 75 -3.77 2.24 7.39
CA SER A 75 -3.75 0.89 7.91
C SER A 75 -2.77 0.72 9.08
N SER A 76 -2.99 -0.30 9.91
CA SER A 76 -2.13 -0.74 11.01
C SER A 76 -2.31 -2.22 11.30
N GLY A 77 -1.44 -2.81 12.12
CA GLY A 77 -1.56 -4.19 12.61
C GLY A 77 -2.68 -4.39 13.65
N PRO A 78 -2.69 -3.66 14.79
CA PRO A 78 -3.73 -3.85 15.80
C PRO A 78 -5.08 -3.21 15.44
N ASN A 79 -6.16 -3.83 15.95
CA ASN A 79 -7.51 -3.25 15.97
C ASN A 79 -7.52 -1.84 16.55
N ARG A 80 -8.47 -1.03 16.10
CA ARG A 80 -8.61 0.36 16.56
C ARG A 80 -9.97 0.67 17.16
N PRO A 81 -10.04 1.68 18.04
CA PRO A 81 -11.32 2.17 18.53
C PRO A 81 -12.25 2.56 17.38
N GLU A 82 -13.47 2.06 17.43
CA GLU A 82 -14.55 2.50 16.55
C GLU A 82 -15.02 3.92 16.92
N PRO A 83 -15.58 4.70 15.97
CA PRO A 83 -15.72 4.37 14.55
C PRO A 83 -14.39 4.47 13.79
N LEU A 84 -14.03 3.48 12.97
CA LEU A 84 -12.77 3.49 12.22
C LEU A 84 -12.61 4.71 11.30
N GLY A 85 -13.71 5.25 10.78
CA GLY A 85 -13.69 6.43 9.93
C GLY A 85 -13.00 7.66 10.55
N GLN A 86 -12.88 7.73 11.89
CA GLN A 86 -12.20 8.84 12.57
C GLN A 86 -10.73 9.02 12.18
N PHE A 87 -10.07 7.94 11.70
CA PHE A 87 -8.65 7.98 11.34
C PHE A 87 -8.39 8.57 9.95
N LEU A 88 -9.42 8.68 9.10
CA LEU A 88 -9.33 9.23 7.74
C LEU A 88 -10.53 10.15 7.47
N SER A 89 -10.28 11.45 7.47
CA SER A 89 -11.30 12.48 7.23
C SER A 89 -11.41 12.79 5.75
N GLY A 90 -12.62 12.99 5.25
CA GLY A 90 -12.89 13.38 3.87
C GLY A 90 -14.05 14.36 3.77
N ALA A 91 -13.99 15.25 2.78
CA ALA A 91 -15.09 16.17 2.48
C ALA A 91 -15.26 16.32 0.97
N ALA A 92 -16.52 16.27 0.52
CA ALA A 92 -16.86 16.36 -0.89
C ALA A 92 -16.35 17.68 -1.51
N GLY A 93 -15.74 17.60 -2.68
CA GLY A 93 -15.15 18.76 -3.37
C GLY A 93 -13.91 19.38 -2.69
N ILE A 94 -13.51 18.93 -1.50
CA ILE A 94 -12.35 19.47 -0.78
C ILE A 94 -11.14 18.54 -0.88
N GLY A 95 -11.24 17.33 -0.36
CA GLY A 95 -10.09 16.43 -0.25
C GLY A 95 -10.26 15.32 0.80
N LEU A 96 -9.16 14.59 1.00
CA LEU A 96 -9.01 13.52 1.97
C LEU A 96 -7.76 13.78 2.81
N VAL A 97 -7.86 13.58 4.12
CA VAL A 97 -6.75 13.70 5.07
C VAL A 97 -6.66 12.45 5.92
N SER A 98 -5.47 11.86 5.91
CA SER A 98 -5.11 10.64 6.62
C SER A 98 -3.78 10.89 7.35
N GLY A 99 -3.14 9.83 7.84
CA GLY A 99 -1.82 9.97 8.41
C GLY A 99 -1.27 8.70 9.02
N HIS A 100 -0.33 8.88 9.94
CA HIS A 100 0.15 7.82 10.79
C HIS A 100 0.25 8.27 12.25
N ARG A 101 0.49 7.30 13.15
CA ARG A 101 0.35 7.36 14.60
C ARG A 101 -1.11 7.57 15.02
N LEU A 102 -1.50 8.81 15.26
CA LEU A 102 -2.82 9.21 15.78
C LEU A 102 -3.33 10.46 15.04
N PRO A 103 -3.69 10.35 13.75
CA PRO A 103 -4.19 11.48 12.96
C PRO A 103 -5.55 12.02 13.44
N ASN A 104 -6.23 11.29 14.33
CA ASN A 104 -7.48 11.68 14.98
C ASN A 104 -7.28 12.35 16.35
N ARG A 105 -6.02 12.58 16.78
CA ARG A 105 -5.76 13.23 18.07
C ARG A 105 -6.31 14.65 18.05
N VAL A 106 -6.94 15.04 19.15
CA VAL A 106 -7.50 16.38 19.34
C VAL A 106 -6.35 17.37 19.56
N SER A 107 -6.34 18.44 18.77
CA SER A 107 -5.40 19.55 18.89
C SER A 107 -5.71 20.40 20.13
N ALA A 108 -4.84 21.35 20.48
CA ALA A 108 -5.13 22.31 21.53
C ALA A 108 -6.38 23.18 21.22
N ALA A 109 -6.75 23.31 19.95
CA ALA A 109 -7.96 24.02 19.50
C ALA A 109 -9.25 23.20 19.66
N GLY A 110 -9.17 21.93 20.09
CA GLY A 110 -10.33 21.09 20.37
C GLY A 110 -10.80 20.22 19.21
N ASP A 111 -10.20 20.35 18.02
CA ASP A 111 -10.53 19.56 16.84
C ASP A 111 -9.50 18.45 16.55
N PRO A 112 -9.91 17.27 16.03
CA PRO A 112 -8.99 16.28 15.50
C PRO A 112 -8.07 16.86 14.41
N VAL A 113 -6.77 16.59 14.49
CA VAL A 113 -5.76 17.22 13.60
C VAL A 113 -5.96 16.89 12.11
N ASN A 114 -6.50 15.72 11.76
CA ASN A 114 -6.89 15.42 10.38
C ASN A 114 -8.07 16.26 9.90
N ARG A 115 -9.03 16.59 10.78
CA ARG A 115 -10.18 17.44 10.48
C ARG A 115 -9.76 18.91 10.39
N ASP A 116 -8.84 19.36 11.25
CA ASP A 116 -8.26 20.70 11.18
C ASP A 116 -7.57 20.94 9.82
N ALA A 117 -6.69 20.01 9.40
CA ALA A 117 -6.07 20.11 8.08
C ALA A 117 -7.10 20.15 6.94
N LEU A 118 -8.17 19.36 7.02
CA LEU A 118 -9.24 19.36 6.03
C LEU A 118 -10.03 20.67 6.04
N ALA A 119 -10.28 21.28 7.21
CA ALA A 119 -10.93 22.57 7.34
C ALA A 119 -10.08 23.69 6.74
N ARG A 120 -8.76 23.66 6.93
CA ARG A 120 -7.82 24.59 6.29
C ARG A 120 -7.83 24.45 4.78
N MET A 121 -7.89 23.23 4.26
CA MET A 121 -8.06 22.99 2.82
C MET A 121 -9.39 23.55 2.31
N ALA A 122 -10.47 23.40 3.08
CA ALA A 122 -11.76 24.00 2.74
C ALA A 122 -11.72 25.54 2.74
N ALA A 123 -10.87 26.14 3.58
CA ALA A 123 -10.58 27.58 3.58
C ALA A 123 -9.63 28.02 2.45
N GLY A 124 -9.20 27.10 1.58
CA GLY A 124 -8.39 27.39 0.38
C GLY A 124 -6.89 27.16 0.54
N LEU A 125 -6.41 26.69 1.70
CA LEU A 125 -4.99 26.36 1.84
C LEU A 125 -4.64 25.13 0.98
N PRO A 126 -3.51 25.15 0.25
CA PRO A 126 -3.00 23.97 -0.45
C PRO A 126 -2.77 22.80 0.52
N ALA A 127 -3.01 21.57 0.06
CA ALA A 127 -2.90 20.37 0.90
C ALA A 127 -1.56 20.25 1.64
N ALA A 128 -0.44 20.60 0.99
CA ALA A 128 0.89 20.61 1.59
C ALA A 128 1.03 21.65 2.71
N GLU A 129 0.49 22.85 2.51
CA GLU A 129 0.54 23.93 3.50
C GLU A 129 -0.37 23.63 4.68
N ALA A 130 -1.56 23.06 4.42
CA ALA A 130 -2.50 22.69 5.46
C ALA A 130 -1.90 21.69 6.46
N VAL A 131 -1.34 20.56 5.98
CA VAL A 131 -0.74 19.55 6.87
C VAL A 131 0.52 20.09 7.57
N ALA A 132 1.33 20.90 6.89
CA ALA A 132 2.52 21.52 7.49
C ALA A 132 2.16 22.52 8.60
N ALA A 133 1.10 23.32 8.41
CA ALA A 133 0.64 24.27 9.42
C ALA A 133 0.13 23.55 10.67
N VAL A 134 -0.71 22.51 10.50
CA VAL A 134 -1.20 21.70 11.63
C VAL A 134 -0.05 21.05 12.40
N ALA A 135 0.95 20.49 11.70
CA ALA A 135 2.12 19.89 12.33
C ALA A 135 2.96 20.92 13.11
N ARG A 136 3.20 22.11 12.54
CA ARG A 136 3.99 23.20 13.15
C ARG A 136 3.33 23.77 14.41
N GLU A 137 2.00 23.84 14.42
CA GLU A 137 1.24 24.33 15.58
C GLU A 137 1.11 23.29 16.69
N ASN A 138 1.44 22.01 16.41
CA ASN A 138 1.33 20.90 17.34
C ASN A 138 2.63 20.06 17.37
N PRO A 139 3.82 20.66 17.55
CA PRO A 139 5.11 20.01 17.31
C PRO A 139 5.35 18.78 18.20
N GLU A 140 4.79 18.80 19.41
CA GLU A 140 4.94 17.74 20.40
C GLU A 140 3.84 16.68 20.37
N GLN A 141 2.90 16.74 19.43
CA GLN A 141 1.88 15.71 19.31
C GLN A 141 2.37 14.50 18.50
N ASP A 142 1.80 13.32 18.76
CA ASP A 142 2.22 12.06 18.16
C ASP A 142 1.40 11.74 16.88
N PHE A 143 1.62 12.53 15.82
CA PHE A 143 1.00 12.32 14.52
C PHE A 143 1.90 12.73 13.35
N GLY A 144 1.65 12.12 12.20
CA GLY A 144 2.02 12.69 10.90
C GLY A 144 0.82 12.59 9.98
N LEU A 145 0.68 13.54 9.04
CA LEU A 145 -0.47 13.67 8.16
C LEU A 145 -0.08 13.52 6.70
N VAL A 146 -0.98 12.93 5.91
CA VAL A 146 -1.00 13.02 4.45
C VAL A 146 -2.32 13.61 4.00
N ALA A 147 -2.29 14.48 3.00
CA ALA A 147 -3.49 15.11 2.47
C ALA A 147 -3.47 15.14 0.95
N VAL A 148 -4.63 14.92 0.35
CA VAL A 148 -4.87 15.06 -1.08
C VAL A 148 -6.11 15.93 -1.31
N SER A 149 -6.03 16.93 -2.19
CA SER A 149 -7.18 17.77 -2.53
C SER A 149 -7.97 17.21 -3.72
N ALA A 150 -9.25 17.57 -3.81
CA ALA A 150 -10.11 17.26 -4.96
C ALA A 150 -9.58 17.89 -6.27
N SER A 151 -8.86 19.01 -6.15
CA SER A 151 -8.28 19.76 -7.27
C SER A 151 -6.90 19.26 -7.74
N GLY A 152 -6.31 18.26 -7.07
CA GLY A 152 -5.00 17.71 -7.47
C GLY A 152 -3.80 18.30 -6.72
N GLY A 153 -3.93 18.59 -5.44
CA GLY A 153 -2.83 18.91 -4.53
C GLY A 153 -2.49 17.71 -3.64
N ILE A 154 -1.22 17.57 -3.24
CA ILE A 154 -0.76 16.51 -2.35
C ILE A 154 0.25 17.06 -1.33
N GLY A 155 0.16 16.62 -0.09
CA GLY A 155 1.02 17.03 1.01
C GLY A 155 1.29 15.91 2.01
N LEU A 156 2.43 15.99 2.69
CA LEU A 156 2.70 15.24 3.91
C LEU A 156 3.48 16.10 4.91
N ALA A 157 3.29 15.83 6.20
CA ALA A 157 4.06 16.44 7.27
C ALA A 157 4.08 15.54 8.52
N ASN A 158 5.24 15.45 9.18
CA ASN A 158 5.36 14.91 10.53
C ASN A 158 5.46 16.06 11.53
N THR A 159 4.96 15.87 12.74
CA THR A 159 5.32 16.72 13.88
C THR A 159 6.80 16.52 14.24
N GLU A 160 7.38 17.45 14.99
CA GLU A 160 8.77 17.37 15.45
C GLU A 160 9.01 16.10 16.29
N ARG A 161 8.09 15.78 17.22
CA ARG A 161 8.15 14.53 17.99
C ARG A 161 8.23 13.29 17.10
N VAL A 162 7.42 13.24 16.04
CA VAL A 162 7.39 12.08 15.15
C VAL A 162 8.64 12.05 14.28
N ALA A 163 9.12 13.18 13.79
CA ALA A 163 10.33 13.30 12.99
C ALA A 163 11.59 12.78 13.72
N GLY A 164 11.63 12.82 15.05
CA GLY A 164 12.73 12.27 15.85
C GLY A 164 12.78 10.73 15.95
N ARG A 165 11.86 10.01 15.31
CA ARG A 165 11.82 8.53 15.37
C ARG A 165 12.78 7.87 14.38
N ALA A 166 13.37 6.75 14.77
CA ALA A 166 14.27 5.96 13.93
C ALA A 166 13.56 4.94 13.00
N ASP A 167 12.24 4.80 13.11
CA ASP A 167 11.45 3.78 12.40
C ASP A 167 10.49 4.39 11.36
N LEU A 168 10.84 5.55 10.80
CA LEU A 168 10.03 6.25 9.81
C LEU A 168 10.35 5.80 8.38
N GLY A 169 9.32 5.83 7.54
CA GLY A 169 9.50 5.90 6.09
C GLY A 169 8.51 6.90 5.49
N ALA A 170 8.92 7.58 4.43
CA ALA A 170 8.09 8.51 3.69
C ALA A 170 8.52 8.57 2.22
N ASP A 171 7.57 8.85 1.34
CA ASP A 171 7.81 9.13 -0.08
C ASP A 171 6.74 10.14 -0.56
N LEU A 172 7.16 11.15 -1.32
CA LEU A 172 6.31 12.20 -1.88
C LEU A 172 6.75 12.44 -3.32
N ARG A 173 5.86 12.24 -4.28
CA ARG A 173 6.14 12.50 -5.69
C ARG A 173 4.99 13.22 -6.35
N ARG A 174 5.32 14.08 -7.31
CA ARG A 174 4.40 14.85 -8.13
C ARG A 174 4.85 14.74 -9.58
N GLY A 175 3.89 14.63 -10.48
CA GLY A 175 4.10 14.70 -11.91
C GLY A 175 2.96 15.47 -12.58
N ASP A 176 2.94 15.46 -13.90
CA ASP A 176 1.91 16.17 -14.66
C ASP A 176 0.55 15.48 -14.50
N GLY A 177 -0.32 16.09 -13.71
CA GLY A 177 -1.69 15.61 -13.49
C GLY A 177 -1.83 14.45 -12.49
N PHE A 178 -0.75 14.08 -11.78
CA PHE A 178 -0.80 13.07 -10.72
C PHE A 178 0.20 13.35 -9.58
N GLY A 179 -0.04 12.73 -8.44
CA GLY A 179 0.91 12.75 -7.33
C GLY A 179 0.48 11.87 -6.18
N HIS A 180 1.43 11.48 -5.34
CA HIS A 180 1.17 10.68 -4.15
C HIS A 180 2.07 11.08 -2.98
N ALA A 181 1.58 10.77 -1.79
CA ALA A 181 2.30 10.89 -0.55
C ALA A 181 2.07 9.63 0.29
N LEU A 182 3.12 9.15 0.94
CA LEU A 182 3.01 8.15 1.98
C LEU A 182 3.92 8.46 3.15
N LEU A 183 3.50 8.04 4.33
CA LEU A 183 4.33 7.98 5.51
C LEU A 183 3.93 6.79 6.37
N PHE A 184 4.89 6.22 7.09
CA PHE A 184 4.63 5.15 8.03
C PHE A 184 5.61 5.17 9.19
N ASN A 185 5.25 4.42 10.24
CA ASN A 185 6.16 4.09 11.32
C ASN A 185 5.94 2.65 11.81
N SER A 186 6.97 2.04 12.39
CA SER A 186 6.93 0.67 12.96
C SER A 186 6.52 -0.40 11.95
N ILE A 187 6.85 -0.14 10.68
CA ILE A 187 6.78 -1.09 9.58
C ILE A 187 8.21 -1.28 9.10
N HIS A 188 8.71 -2.49 9.24
CA HIS A 188 10.08 -2.86 8.91
C HIS A 188 10.09 -3.71 7.66
N ALA A 189 11.17 -3.64 6.87
CA ALA A 189 11.42 -4.53 5.74
C ALA A 189 12.70 -5.33 5.98
N ILE A 190 13.01 -6.22 5.03
CA ILE A 190 14.32 -6.89 4.98
C ILE A 190 15.41 -5.80 4.98
N PRO A 191 16.49 -5.94 5.78
CA PRO A 191 17.58 -4.97 5.84
C PRO A 191 18.08 -4.57 4.44
N GLY A 192 18.27 -3.27 4.22
CA GLY A 192 18.73 -2.73 2.94
C GLY A 192 17.64 -2.43 1.91
N LEU A 193 16.39 -2.85 2.12
CA LEU A 193 15.29 -2.50 1.21
C LEU A 193 14.72 -1.10 1.49
N PRO A 194 14.68 -0.20 0.49
CA PRO A 194 14.09 1.13 0.65
C PRO A 194 12.56 1.07 0.55
N LEU A 195 11.89 0.50 1.57
CA LEU A 195 10.46 0.17 1.56
C LEU A 195 9.57 1.32 1.07
N ALA A 196 9.76 2.54 1.59
CA ALA A 196 8.98 3.71 1.19
C ALA A 196 9.14 4.04 -0.31
N GLY A 197 10.37 4.00 -0.82
CA GLY A 197 10.66 4.23 -2.23
C GLY A 197 10.05 3.16 -3.13
N MET A 198 10.12 1.89 -2.74
CA MET A 198 9.53 0.78 -3.50
C MET A 198 7.99 0.89 -3.58
N ILE A 199 7.33 1.23 -2.47
CA ILE A 199 5.89 1.50 -2.45
C ILE A 199 5.58 2.70 -3.36
N GLY A 200 6.38 3.77 -3.26
CA GLY A 200 6.27 4.96 -4.10
C GLY A 200 6.42 4.67 -5.59
N ASP A 201 7.32 3.78 -5.98
CA ASP A 201 7.49 3.35 -7.38
C ASP A 201 6.25 2.63 -7.92
N ILE A 202 5.66 1.74 -7.10
CA ILE A 202 4.44 1.00 -7.46
C ILE A 202 3.26 1.95 -7.65
N ILE A 203 3.10 2.92 -6.74
CA ILE A 203 2.04 3.94 -6.83
C ILE A 203 2.28 4.83 -8.05
N GLY A 204 3.48 5.39 -8.18
CA GLY A 204 3.83 6.35 -9.23
C GLY A 204 3.66 5.77 -10.63
N ALA A 205 4.12 4.53 -10.86
CA ALA A 205 3.95 3.87 -12.14
C ALA A 205 2.48 3.53 -12.44
N ALA A 206 1.68 3.18 -11.43
CA ALA A 206 0.26 2.97 -11.61
C ALA A 206 -0.46 4.27 -12.02
N LEU A 207 -0.14 5.40 -11.38
CA LEU A 207 -0.68 6.72 -11.71
C LEU A 207 -0.25 7.22 -13.09
N ALA A 208 1.01 6.96 -13.47
CA ALA A 208 1.58 7.39 -14.74
C ALA A 208 1.21 6.47 -15.92
N GLY A 209 0.58 5.32 -15.66
CA GLY A 209 0.29 4.31 -16.69
C GLY A 209 1.55 3.67 -17.28
N THR A 210 2.66 3.64 -16.52
CA THR A 210 3.94 3.10 -16.97
C THR A 210 4.25 1.73 -16.37
N ALA A 211 5.26 1.07 -16.93
CA ALA A 211 5.82 -0.14 -16.36
C ALA A 211 6.50 0.20 -15.02
N PRO A 212 6.08 -0.36 -13.88
CA PRO A 212 6.76 -0.10 -12.63
C PRO A 212 8.11 -0.82 -12.59
N ALA A 213 9.08 -0.21 -11.90
CA ALA A 213 10.32 -0.88 -11.52
C ALA A 213 10.01 -2.09 -10.62
N HIS A 214 9.16 -1.88 -9.61
CA HIS A 214 8.72 -2.91 -8.67
C HIS A 214 7.30 -3.41 -9.03
N ARG A 215 7.09 -4.73 -9.06
CA ARG A 215 5.78 -5.33 -9.43
C ARG A 215 5.23 -6.20 -8.33
N ILE A 216 3.91 -6.42 -8.32
CA ILE A 216 3.28 -7.42 -7.44
C ILE A 216 2.89 -8.62 -8.29
N GLY A 217 3.56 -9.74 -8.07
CA GLY A 217 3.16 -11.05 -8.59
C GLY A 217 2.10 -11.70 -7.68
N GLN A 218 1.21 -12.51 -8.26
CA GLN A 218 0.18 -13.21 -7.49
C GLN A 218 -0.04 -14.65 -7.96
N LEU A 219 -0.05 -15.58 -7.01
CA LEU A 219 -0.65 -16.91 -7.18
C LEU A 219 -2.16 -16.78 -7.02
N ALA A 220 -2.87 -16.47 -8.11
CA ALA A 220 -4.30 -16.17 -8.10
C ALA A 220 -5.19 -17.41 -8.25
N GLY A 221 -4.61 -18.53 -8.67
CA GLY A 221 -5.27 -19.81 -8.91
C GLY A 221 -4.22 -20.92 -8.98
N PRO A 222 -4.63 -22.18 -9.21
CA PRO A 222 -3.69 -23.28 -9.38
C PRO A 222 -2.69 -23.00 -10.51
N ALA A 223 -1.40 -23.19 -10.23
CA ALA A 223 -0.33 -23.08 -11.22
C ALA A 223 0.49 -24.38 -11.25
N ALA A 224 1.08 -24.71 -12.39
CA ALA A 224 1.90 -25.91 -12.51
C ALA A 224 3.22 -25.73 -11.74
N ILE A 225 3.76 -26.82 -11.19
CA ILE A 225 5.11 -26.85 -10.63
C ILE A 225 5.86 -28.06 -11.15
N GLU A 226 7.11 -27.84 -11.58
CA GLU A 226 7.97 -28.86 -12.17
C GLU A 226 9.38 -28.78 -11.60
N THR A 227 10.09 -29.91 -11.61
CA THR A 227 11.51 -29.95 -11.24
C THR A 227 12.36 -29.53 -12.44
N GLY A 228 13.36 -28.69 -12.20
CA GLY A 228 14.34 -28.31 -13.21
C GLY A 228 15.73 -28.13 -12.60
N ASN A 229 16.64 -27.56 -13.39
CA ASN A 229 18.02 -27.32 -12.92
C ASN A 229 18.17 -26.00 -12.13
N GLU A 230 17.21 -25.08 -12.27
CA GLU A 230 17.23 -23.75 -11.67
C GLU A 230 15.81 -23.33 -11.28
N ASP A 231 15.69 -22.56 -10.20
CA ASP A 231 14.42 -21.97 -9.81
C ASP A 231 13.97 -20.91 -10.82
N ARG A 232 12.68 -20.92 -11.18
CA ARG A 232 12.09 -19.95 -12.11
C ARG A 232 10.61 -19.76 -11.87
N ILE A 233 10.15 -18.51 -11.99
CA ILE A 233 8.72 -18.17 -11.98
C ILE A 233 8.33 -17.62 -13.36
N GLU A 234 7.29 -18.17 -13.97
CA GLU A 234 6.71 -17.62 -15.20
C GLU A 234 5.39 -16.90 -14.90
N LEU A 235 5.29 -15.66 -15.37
CA LEU A 235 4.10 -14.81 -15.20
C LEU A 235 3.31 -14.65 -16.50
N GLY A 236 2.01 -14.81 -16.38
CA GLY A 236 1.01 -14.51 -17.40
C GLY A 236 0.49 -13.08 -17.32
N PRO A 237 -0.63 -12.78 -18.02
CA PRO A 237 -1.32 -11.50 -17.95
C PRO A 237 -1.68 -11.10 -16.51
N GLY A 238 -1.53 -9.82 -16.20
CA GLY A 238 -1.85 -9.27 -14.87
C GLY A 238 -0.92 -9.75 -13.75
N ASP A 239 0.33 -10.12 -14.07
CA ASP A 239 1.34 -10.58 -13.10
C ASP A 239 0.89 -11.84 -12.31
N ARG A 240 0.03 -12.67 -12.93
CA ARG A 240 -0.40 -13.96 -12.39
C ARG A 240 0.63 -15.05 -12.63
N VAL A 241 0.93 -15.86 -11.62
CA VAL A 241 1.80 -17.04 -11.75
C VAL A 241 1.12 -18.08 -12.65
N LEU A 242 1.83 -18.52 -13.70
CA LEU A 242 1.37 -19.59 -14.61
C LEU A 242 1.99 -20.94 -14.24
N PHE A 243 3.31 -20.94 -14.02
CA PHE A 243 4.03 -22.10 -13.53
C PHE A 243 5.31 -21.70 -12.80
N VAL A 244 5.81 -22.63 -12.00
CA VAL A 244 7.07 -22.53 -11.27
C VAL A 244 7.95 -23.72 -11.63
N VAL A 245 9.24 -23.48 -11.85
CA VAL A 245 10.27 -24.51 -11.87
C VAL A 245 11.02 -24.42 -10.55
N SER A 246 11.24 -25.55 -9.89
CA SER A 246 12.11 -25.61 -8.72
C SER A 246 13.31 -26.53 -8.96
N ALA A 247 14.48 -26.09 -8.49
CA ALA A 247 15.67 -26.92 -8.45
C ALA A 247 15.63 -27.97 -7.32
N ASP A 248 14.78 -27.77 -6.31
CA ASP A 248 14.55 -28.73 -5.24
C ASP A 248 13.40 -29.68 -5.62
N PRO A 249 13.68 -30.96 -5.93
CA PRO A 249 12.63 -31.92 -6.27
C PRO A 249 11.63 -32.12 -5.14
N ALA A 250 12.01 -31.94 -3.87
CA ALA A 250 11.12 -32.12 -2.73
C ALA A 250 9.98 -31.09 -2.70
N VAL A 251 10.20 -29.89 -3.26
CA VAL A 251 9.15 -28.85 -3.34
C VAL A 251 8.02 -29.27 -4.28
N THR A 252 8.29 -30.15 -5.25
CA THR A 252 7.30 -30.62 -6.23
C THR A 252 6.45 -31.80 -5.75
N GLU A 253 6.83 -32.40 -4.62
CA GLU A 253 6.08 -33.49 -4.01
C GLU A 253 4.79 -32.97 -3.34
N ASP A 254 3.77 -33.83 -3.31
CA ASP A 254 2.50 -33.51 -2.66
C ASP A 254 2.71 -33.22 -1.17
N GLY A 255 2.24 -32.05 -0.73
CA GLY A 255 2.56 -31.54 0.59
C GLY A 255 1.57 -30.49 1.07
N ALA A 256 1.38 -30.45 2.40
CA ALA A 256 0.46 -29.50 3.02
C ALA A 256 0.96 -28.05 2.94
N ARG A 257 2.28 -27.84 2.90
CA ARG A 257 2.89 -26.51 2.79
C ARG A 257 4.36 -26.59 2.39
N ASN A 258 4.68 -26.07 1.20
CA ASN A 258 6.05 -25.86 0.74
C ASN A 258 6.29 -24.36 0.48
N THR A 259 7.53 -23.89 0.59
CA THR A 259 7.91 -22.60 0.00
C THR A 259 8.09 -22.83 -1.49
N VAL A 260 7.19 -22.25 -2.29
CA VAL A 260 7.10 -22.51 -3.74
C VAL A 260 7.66 -21.35 -4.55
N ILE A 261 7.82 -20.18 -3.93
CA ILE A 261 8.51 -19.03 -4.51
C ILE A 261 9.50 -18.57 -3.46
N TYR A 262 10.79 -18.69 -3.77
CA TYR A 262 11.88 -18.23 -2.92
C TYR A 262 12.27 -16.79 -3.23
N SER A 263 12.79 -16.10 -2.22
CA SER A 263 13.48 -14.83 -2.45
C SER A 263 14.65 -15.04 -3.41
N ARG A 264 14.90 -14.05 -4.27
CA ARG A 264 15.86 -14.07 -5.38
C ARG A 264 15.55 -15.04 -6.52
N CYS A 265 14.43 -15.76 -6.49
CA CYS A 265 13.99 -16.57 -7.62
C CYS A 265 13.77 -15.68 -8.86
N PRO A 266 14.41 -15.98 -10.01
CA PRO A 266 14.21 -15.26 -11.26
C PRO A 266 12.76 -15.30 -11.75
N VAL A 267 12.26 -14.13 -12.15
CA VAL A 267 10.87 -13.95 -12.61
C VAL A 267 10.87 -13.59 -14.10
N TRP A 268 10.06 -14.31 -14.87
CA TRP A 268 10.02 -14.26 -16.33
C TRP A 268 8.60 -14.02 -16.85
N ARG A 269 8.51 -13.50 -18.07
CA ARG A 269 7.27 -13.42 -18.87
C ARG A 269 7.59 -13.53 -20.35
N GLY A 270 7.03 -14.54 -21.01
CA GLY A 270 7.16 -14.72 -22.46
C GLY A 270 8.62 -14.79 -22.90
N GLY A 271 9.47 -15.47 -22.11
CA GLY A 271 10.91 -15.59 -22.39
C GLY A 271 11.75 -14.36 -22.05
N ARG A 272 11.16 -13.27 -21.53
CA ARG A 272 11.90 -12.10 -21.01
C ARG A 272 12.00 -12.15 -19.50
N ARG A 273 13.21 -12.03 -18.96
CA ARG A 273 13.44 -11.84 -17.53
C ARG A 273 12.96 -10.46 -17.10
N LEU A 274 12.11 -10.42 -16.08
CA LEU A 274 11.57 -9.19 -15.50
C LEU A 274 12.36 -8.73 -14.26
N GLY A 275 13.08 -9.66 -13.62
CA GLY A 275 13.84 -9.41 -12.41
C GLY A 275 13.79 -10.63 -11.49
N HIS A 276 13.66 -10.42 -10.18
CA HIS A 276 13.62 -11.49 -9.18
C HIS A 276 12.60 -11.22 -8.06
N ALA A 277 12.09 -12.28 -7.44
CA ALA A 277 11.19 -12.19 -6.29
C ALA A 277 11.94 -11.68 -5.05
N ILE A 278 11.36 -10.75 -4.30
CA ILE A 278 11.94 -10.17 -3.08
C ILE A 278 11.37 -10.85 -1.83
N SER A 279 10.14 -11.35 -1.93
CA SER A 279 9.44 -12.04 -0.85
C SER A 279 8.98 -13.42 -1.31
N GLU A 280 8.75 -14.27 -0.32
CA GLU A 280 8.44 -15.68 -0.54
C GLU A 280 6.93 -15.93 -0.60
N VAL A 281 6.54 -17.03 -1.25
CA VAL A 281 5.19 -17.58 -1.20
C VAL A 281 5.28 -19.02 -0.73
N SER A 282 4.52 -19.34 0.32
CA SER A 282 4.26 -20.72 0.71
C SER A 282 2.88 -21.16 0.24
N ALA A 283 2.77 -22.38 -0.29
CA ALA A 283 1.53 -22.94 -0.79
C ALA A 283 1.54 -24.48 -0.64
N PRO A 284 0.37 -25.12 -0.49
CA PRO A 284 0.26 -26.56 -0.68
C PRO A 284 0.53 -26.95 -2.14
N VAL A 285 1.10 -28.14 -2.30
CA VAL A 285 1.32 -28.78 -3.61
C VAL A 285 0.46 -30.03 -3.69
N ARG A 286 -0.31 -30.18 -4.77
CA ARG A 286 -1.18 -31.33 -5.03
C ARG A 286 -1.21 -31.67 -6.50
N GLY A 287 -0.83 -32.90 -6.86
CA GLY A 287 -0.83 -33.39 -8.23
C GLY A 287 0.01 -32.52 -9.17
N GLY A 288 1.22 -32.12 -8.74
CA GLY A 288 2.11 -31.27 -9.54
C GLY A 288 1.62 -29.84 -9.74
N ARG A 289 0.77 -29.34 -8.83
CA ARG A 289 0.24 -27.97 -8.87
C ARG A 289 0.37 -27.28 -7.53
N ILE A 290 0.78 -26.03 -7.56
CA ILE A 290 0.71 -25.10 -6.42
C ILE A 290 -0.69 -24.52 -6.33
N LEU A 291 -1.29 -24.55 -5.13
CA LEU A 291 -2.64 -24.04 -4.91
C LEU A 291 -2.59 -22.81 -3.99
N PRO A 292 -3.30 -21.71 -4.31
CA PRO A 292 -3.39 -20.58 -3.39
C PRO A 292 -4.12 -20.97 -2.11
N ASP A 293 -3.61 -20.54 -0.97
CA ASP A 293 -4.27 -20.66 0.33
C ASP A 293 -4.68 -19.25 0.81
N PRO A 294 -5.98 -18.99 1.07
CA PRO A 294 -6.44 -17.69 1.55
C PRO A 294 -5.90 -17.32 2.95
N ALA A 295 -5.46 -18.30 3.74
CA ALA A 295 -4.83 -18.07 5.04
C ALA A 295 -3.33 -17.73 4.93
N MET A 296 -2.74 -17.82 3.72
CA MET A 296 -1.33 -17.55 3.49
C MET A 296 -1.13 -16.39 2.49
N GLN A 297 0.05 -15.79 2.57
CA GLN A 297 0.46 -14.79 1.59
C GLN A 297 0.65 -15.43 0.22
N ASN A 298 -0.25 -15.14 -0.72
CA ASN A 298 -0.21 -15.60 -2.10
C ASN A 298 0.31 -14.54 -3.10
N ARG A 299 0.98 -13.51 -2.59
CA ARG A 299 1.53 -12.39 -3.37
C ARG A 299 2.99 -12.16 -3.00
N PHE A 300 3.76 -11.68 -3.97
CA PHE A 300 5.16 -11.34 -3.78
C PHE A 300 5.51 -10.08 -4.56
N VAL A 301 6.56 -9.38 -4.14
CA VAL A 301 7.10 -8.25 -4.91
C VAL A 301 8.25 -8.72 -5.77
N ILE A 302 8.33 -8.16 -6.97
CA ILE A 302 9.39 -8.40 -7.97
C ILE A 302 10.23 -7.12 -8.02
N ALA A 303 11.53 -7.25 -7.80
CA ALA A 303 12.51 -6.19 -8.05
C ALA A 303 13.10 -6.36 -9.45
N PRO A 304 13.51 -5.26 -10.11
CA PRO A 304 14.39 -5.35 -11.26
C PRO A 304 15.76 -5.92 -10.84
N ASP A 305 16.50 -6.48 -11.78
CA ASP A 305 17.90 -6.88 -11.57
C ASP A 305 18.85 -5.67 -11.54
#